data_AF-A0A368US88-F1
#
_entry.id   AF-A0A368US88-F1
#
_cell.length_a   1.000
_cell.length_b   1.000
_cell.length_c   1.000
_cell.angle_alpha   90.00
_cell.angle_beta   90.00
_cell.angle_gamma   90.00
#
_symmetry.space_group_name_H-M   'P 1'
#
loop_
_entity.id
_entity.type
_entity.pdbx_description
1 polymer ?
#
loop_
_entity_poly.entity_id
_entity_poly.type
_entity_poly.pdbx_seq_one_letter_code
_entity_poly.pdbx_strand_id
1 'polypeptide(L)'
;MLVPNILDQRAAFENQFEGMSNVVFTYADFEATRVKLIETVTRSLNEADKQFLLSFNGLEPDWSIHDYRQFPSVKWKLMNLAKFKKECPEVYQLQMEKLSALLVS
;
A
#
# COMPACT_ATOMS: atom_id res chain seq x y z
N MET A 1 -2.92 -1.87 1.39
CA MET A 1 -1.71 -1.29 0.76
C MET A 1 -2.07 -0.29 -0.32
N LEU A 2 -3.04 -0.60 -1.20
CA LEU A 2 -3.51 0.35 -2.22
C LEU A 2 -4.55 1.37 -1.71
N VAL A 3 -5.26 1.01 -0.64
CA VAL A 3 -6.12 1.93 0.11
C VAL A 3 -5.51 2.11 1.50
N PRO A 4 -4.64 3.12 1.69
CA PRO A 4 -4.05 3.38 3.00
C PRO A 4 -5.10 3.93 3.97
N ASN A 5 -4.89 3.69 5.27
CA ASN A 5 -5.68 4.35 6.30
C ASN A 5 -5.22 5.81 6.42
N ILE A 6 -6.14 6.76 6.22
CA ILE A 6 -5.86 8.19 6.27
C ILE A 6 -5.93 8.64 7.73
N LEU A 7 -4.75 8.83 8.33
CA LEU A 7 -4.63 9.37 9.68
C LEU A 7 -4.47 10.88 9.65
N ASP A 8 -5.03 11.54 10.66
CA ASP A 8 -4.74 12.95 10.93
C ASP A 8 -3.31 13.07 11.46
N GLN A 9 -2.50 13.84 10.74
CA GLN A 9 -1.09 14.10 11.02
C GLN A 9 -0.83 15.58 11.31
N ARG A 10 -1.88 16.38 11.56
CA ARG A 10 -1.75 17.82 11.80
C ARG A 10 -0.77 18.16 12.92
N ALA A 11 -0.84 17.44 14.04
CA ALA A 11 0.08 17.64 15.15
C ALA A 11 1.54 17.38 14.76
N ALA A 12 1.82 16.35 13.93
CA ALA A 12 3.17 16.11 13.44
C ALA A 12 3.61 17.20 12.46
N PHE A 13 2.70 17.62 11.57
CA PHE A 13 2.94 18.69 10.61
C PHE A 13 3.34 20.01 11.29
N GLU A 14 2.51 20.49 12.22
CA GLU A 14 2.72 21.75 12.95
C GLU A 14 4.00 21.72 13.79
N ASN A 15 4.27 20.61 14.48
CA ASN A 15 5.41 20.55 15.41
C ASN A 15 6.75 20.16 14.75
N GLN A 16 6.74 19.51 13.58
CA GLN A 16 7.93 18.87 13.02
C GLN A 16 8.20 19.21 11.54
N PHE A 17 7.33 19.95 10.86
CA PHE A 17 7.51 20.25 9.43
C PHE A 17 7.21 21.71 9.07
N GLU A 18 6.36 22.39 9.84
CA GLU A 18 6.11 23.82 9.66
C GLU A 18 7.42 24.62 9.75
N GLY A 19 7.64 25.50 8.77
CA GLY A 19 8.86 26.31 8.68
C GLY A 19 10.12 25.58 8.19
N MET A 20 10.07 24.27 7.89
CA MET A 20 11.23 23.53 7.37
C MET A 20 11.48 23.67 5.86
N SER A 21 10.60 24.38 5.15
CA SER A 21 10.67 24.59 3.70
C SER A 21 10.72 26.08 3.37
N ASN A 22 11.52 26.44 2.37
CA ASN A 22 11.56 27.81 1.81
C ASN A 22 10.26 28.18 1.08
N VAL A 23 9.44 27.18 0.73
CA VAL A 23 8.10 27.36 0.16
C VAL A 23 7.10 27.02 1.24
N VAL A 24 6.26 27.99 1.60
CA VAL A 24 5.15 27.78 2.54
C VAL A 24 4.11 26.88 1.90
N PHE A 25 3.68 25.86 2.64
CA PHE A 25 2.55 25.01 2.28
C PHE A 25 1.75 24.70 3.54
N THR A 26 0.47 24.41 3.36
CA THR A 26 -0.47 24.17 4.44
C THR A 26 -0.68 22.68 4.66
N TYR A 27 -1.27 22.32 5.81
CA TYR A 27 -1.71 20.95 6.04
C TYR A 27 -2.76 20.49 5.01
N ALA A 28 -3.61 21.40 4.52
CA ALA A 28 -4.57 21.08 3.46
C ALA A 28 -3.88 20.72 2.13
N ASP A 29 -2.75 21.35 1.81
CA ASP A 29 -1.93 20.99 0.64
C ASP A 29 -1.34 19.59 0.78
N PHE A 30 -0.89 19.22 1.99
CA PHE A 30 -0.44 17.87 2.30
C PHE A 30 -1.57 16.85 2.09
N GLU A 31 -2.78 17.11 2.60
CA GLU A 31 -3.91 16.20 2.44
C GLU A 31 -4.32 16.05 0.98
N ALA A 32 -4.43 17.15 0.24
CA ALA A 32 -4.73 17.14 -1.18
C ALA A 32 -3.67 16.38 -1.99
N THR A 33 -2.40 16.58 -1.67
CA THR A 33 -1.28 15.88 -2.31
C THR A 33 -1.31 14.38 -2.00
N ARG A 34 -1.63 14.01 -0.76
CA ARG A 34 -1.77 12.60 -0.34
C ARG A 34 -2.89 11.90 -1.10
N VAL A 35 -4.06 12.54 -1.24
CA VAL A 35 -5.18 11.99 -2.05
C VAL A 35 -4.74 11.81 -3.50
N LYS A 36 -4.13 12.84 -4.10
CA LYS A 36 -3.62 12.77 -5.47
C LYS A 36 -2.58 11.65 -5.66
N LEU A 37 -1.68 11.45 -4.70
CA LEU A 37 -0.69 10.39 -4.75
C LEU A 37 -1.33 9.00 -4.75
N ILE A 38 -2.31 8.77 -3.87
CA ILE A 38 -3.05 7.50 -3.80
C ILE A 38 -3.75 7.23 -5.14
N GLU A 39 -4.45 8.22 -5.69
CA GLU A 39 -5.11 8.09 -6.99
C GLU A 39 -4.13 7.82 -8.12
N THR A 40 -3.01 8.54 -8.14
CA THR A 40 -1.99 8.41 -9.19
C THR A 40 -1.37 7.02 -9.18
N VAL A 41 -0.95 6.54 -8.01
CA VAL A 41 -0.38 5.19 -7.86
C VAL A 41 -1.40 4.15 -8.29
N THR A 42 -2.64 4.24 -7.80
CA THR A 42 -3.69 3.25 -8.11
C THR A 42 -4.00 3.21 -9.61
N ARG A 43 -4.06 4.37 -10.29
CA ARG A 43 -4.29 4.46 -11.74
C ARG A 43 -3.10 4.03 -12.59
N SER A 44 -1.88 4.11 -12.05
CA SER A 44 -0.67 3.73 -12.79
C SER A 44 -0.41 2.23 -12.88
N LEU A 45 -1.15 1.41 -12.10
CA LEU A 45 -0.99 -0.05 -12.10
C LEU A 45 -1.42 -0.63 -13.43
N ASN A 46 -0.49 -1.28 -14.13
CA ASN A 46 -0.82 -2.09 -15.29
C ASN A 46 -1.28 -3.49 -14.87
N GLU A 47 -1.74 -4.28 -15.83
CA GLU A 47 -2.27 -5.61 -15.57
C GLU A 47 -1.25 -6.56 -14.91
N ALA A 48 0.02 -6.47 -15.31
CA ALA A 48 1.09 -7.27 -14.70
C ALA A 48 1.32 -6.89 -13.23
N ASP A 49 1.28 -5.59 -12.90
CA ASP A 49 1.36 -5.13 -11.52
C ASP A 49 0.21 -5.66 -10.66
N LYS A 50 -1.02 -5.62 -11.21
CA LYS A 50 -2.23 -6.14 -10.55
C LYS A 50 -2.10 -7.65 -10.28
N GLN A 51 -1.65 -8.43 -11.26
CA GLN A 51 -1.42 -9.87 -11.14
C GLN A 51 -0.31 -10.20 -10.12
N PHE A 52 0.79 -9.45 -10.14
CA PHE A 52 1.85 -9.59 -9.15
C PHE A 52 1.33 -9.33 -7.73
N LEU A 53 0.56 -8.26 -7.51
CA LEU A 53 0.01 -7.94 -6.20
C LEU A 53 -0.96 -9.01 -5.68
N LEU A 54 -1.80 -9.59 -6.56
CA LEU A 54 -2.70 -10.69 -6.19
C LEU A 54 -1.93 -11.94 -5.81
N SER A 55 -1.01 -12.39 -6.66
CA SER A 55 -0.19 -13.58 -6.41
C SER A 55 0.66 -13.44 -5.15
N PHE A 56 1.24 -12.25 -4.93
CA PHE A 56 2.02 -11.93 -3.73
C PHE A 56 1.18 -12.00 -2.45
N ASN A 57 -0.01 -11.39 -2.42
CA ASN A 57 -0.89 -11.47 -1.24
C ASN A 57 -1.49 -12.88 -1.06
N GLY A 58 -1.61 -13.64 -2.15
CA GLY A 58 -1.99 -15.05 -2.20
C GLY A 58 -0.90 -16.02 -1.70
N LEU A 59 0.31 -15.54 -1.38
CA LEU A 59 1.49 -16.33 -0.98
C LEU A 59 2.08 -17.19 -2.11
N GLU A 60 1.71 -16.95 -3.35
CA GLU A 60 2.23 -17.62 -4.55
C GLU A 60 2.77 -16.60 -5.57
N PRO A 61 3.66 -15.68 -5.16
CA PRO A 61 4.14 -14.59 -6.03
C PRO A 61 4.78 -15.10 -7.32
N ASP A 62 4.34 -14.53 -8.44
CA ASP A 62 4.99 -14.73 -9.74
C ASP A 62 6.17 -13.76 -9.91
N TRP A 63 7.37 -14.27 -9.61
CA TRP A 63 8.61 -13.50 -9.70
C TRP A 63 9.09 -13.22 -11.13
N SER A 64 8.45 -13.81 -12.14
CA SER A 64 8.76 -13.50 -13.54
C SER A 64 8.26 -12.10 -13.95
N ILE A 65 7.23 -11.60 -13.26
CA ILE A 65 6.70 -10.24 -13.47
C ILE A 65 7.64 -9.21 -12.85
N HIS A 66 7.92 -9.36 -11.55
CA HIS A 66 8.81 -8.49 -10.79
C HIS A 66 9.66 -9.31 -9.82
N ASP A 67 10.99 -9.32 -10.00
CA ASP A 67 11.87 -10.06 -9.10
C ASP A 67 12.29 -9.25 -7.86
N TYR A 68 11.37 -9.15 -6.90
CA TYR A 68 11.63 -8.49 -5.62
C TYR A 68 12.03 -9.46 -4.49
N ARG A 69 12.37 -10.72 -4.80
CA ARG A 69 12.63 -11.75 -3.79
C ARG A 69 13.75 -11.41 -2.83
N GLN A 70 14.75 -10.67 -3.30
CA GLN A 70 15.95 -10.40 -2.51
C GLN A 70 15.72 -9.32 -1.44
N PHE A 71 14.69 -8.49 -1.58
CA PHE A 71 14.44 -7.39 -0.66
C PHE A 71 13.98 -7.89 0.72
N PRO A 72 14.66 -7.50 1.81
CA PRO A 72 14.30 -7.96 3.17
C PRO A 72 12.85 -7.63 3.56
N SER A 73 12.35 -6.44 3.19
CA SER A 73 10.98 -6.01 3.47
C SER A 73 9.92 -6.91 2.80
N VAL A 74 10.22 -7.39 1.59
CA VAL A 74 9.35 -8.30 0.82
C VAL A 74 9.28 -9.66 1.49
N LYS A 75 10.44 -10.21 1.89
CA LYS A 75 10.52 -11.47 2.66
C LYS A 75 9.74 -11.37 3.97
N TRP A 76 9.90 -10.26 4.70
CA TRP A 76 9.20 -10.03 5.96
C TRP A 76 7.69 -9.93 5.77
N LYS A 77 7.24 -9.26 4.70
CA LYS A 77 5.81 -9.16 4.38
C LYS A 77 5.18 -10.52 4.05
N LEU A 78 5.86 -11.37 3.28
CA LEU A 78 5.40 -12.74 2.99
C LEU A 78 5.29 -13.58 4.27
N MET A 79 6.28 -13.50 5.16
CA MET A 79 6.26 -14.18 6.46
C MET A 79 5.04 -13.75 7.29
N ASN A 80 4.76 -12.44 7.35
CA ASN A 80 3.60 -11.93 8.08
C ASN A 80 2.27 -12.32 7.45
N LEU A 81 2.18 -12.34 6.12
CA LEU A 81 0.97 -12.79 5.41
C LEU A 81 0.72 -14.28 5.66
N ALA A 82 1.77 -15.11 5.66
CA ALA A 82 1.65 -16.55 5.96
C ALA A 82 1.18 -16.79 7.39
N LYS A 83 1.75 -16.05 8.35
CA LYS A 83 1.30 -16.06 9.75
C LYS A 83 -0.16 -15.61 9.86
N PHE A 84 -0.52 -14.49 9.22
CA PHE A 84 -1.87 -13.94 9.24
C PHE A 84 -2.92 -14.90 8.64
N LYS A 85 -2.62 -15.55 7.51
CA LYS A 85 -3.48 -16.59 6.92
C LYS A 85 -3.76 -17.74 7.89
N LYS A 86 -2.75 -18.14 8.68
CA LYS A 86 -2.87 -19.21 9.68
C LYS A 86 -3.65 -18.77 10.92
N GLU A 87 -3.42 -17.55 11.41
CA GLU A 87 -4.01 -17.05 12.67
C GLU A 87 -5.44 -16.53 12.50
N CYS A 88 -5.76 -15.95 11.34
CA CYS A 88 -7.05 -15.33 11.06
C CYS A 88 -7.54 -15.65 9.63
N PRO A 89 -7.83 -16.93 9.31
CA PRO A 89 -8.12 -17.38 7.95
C PRO A 89 -9.34 -16.69 7.31
N GLU A 90 -10.40 -16.46 8.09
CA GLU A 90 -11.62 -15.79 7.59
C GLU A 90 -11.35 -14.32 7.23
N VAL A 91 -10.62 -13.60 8.08
CA VAL A 91 -10.26 -12.19 7.83
C VAL A 91 -9.28 -12.10 6.66
N TYR A 92 -8.35 -13.05 6.54
CA TYR A 92 -7.45 -13.15 5.40
C TYR A 92 -8.22 -13.33 4.09
N GLN A 93 -9.18 -14.26 4.06
CA GLN A 93 -10.01 -14.53 2.89
C GLN A 93 -10.81 -13.28 2.47
N LEU A 94 -11.45 -12.61 3.44
CA LEU A 94 -12.16 -11.35 3.19
C LEU A 94 -11.22 -10.25 2.64
N GLN A 95 -9.98 -10.17 3.11
CA GLN A 95 -9.00 -9.21 2.57
C GLN A 95 -8.58 -9.56 1.14
N MET A 96 -8.45 -10.85 0.81
CA MET A 96 -8.16 -11.29 -0.55
C MET A 96 -9.29 -10.96 -1.52
N GLU A 97 -10.55 -11.15 -1.10
CA GLU A 97 -11.73 -10.78 -1.89
C GLU A 97 -11.79 -9.28 -2.14
N LYS A 98 -11.59 -8.47 -1.10
CA LYS A 98 -11.53 -7.00 -1.22
C LYS A 98 -10.41 -6.54 -2.15
N LEU A 99 -9.23 -7.18 -2.07
CA LEU A 99 -8.11 -6.87 -2.95
C LEU A 99 -8.42 -7.22 -4.40
N SER A 100 -9.00 -8.40 -4.65
CA SER A 100 -9.42 -8.83 -5.99
C SER A 100 -10.43 -7.85 -6.59
N ALA A 101 -11.48 -7.50 -5.85
CA ALA A 101 -12.48 -6.54 -6.31
C ALA A 101 -11.88 -5.16 -6.65
N LEU A 102 -10.94 -4.68 -5.83
CA LEU A 102 -10.24 -3.40 -6.05
C LEU A 102 -9.35 -3.42 -7.29
N LEU A 103 -8.74 -4.56 -7.61
CA LEU A 103 -7.79 -4.67 -8.72
C LEU A 103 -8.47 -4.97 -10.06
N VAL A 104 -9.66 -5.59 -10.04
CA VAL A 104 -10.47 -5.84 -11.25
C VAL A 104 -11.17 -4.58 -11.76
N SER A 105 -11.45 -3.60 -10.88
CA SER A 105 -11.95 -2.27 -11.28
C SER A 105 -10.90 -1.42 -12.00
#